data_AF-A0A7C3GLZ6-F1
#
_entry.id   AF-A0A7C3GLZ6-F1
#
_cell.length_a   1.000
_cell.length_b   1.000
_cell.length_c   1.000
_cell.angle_alpha   90.00
_cell.angle_beta   90.00
_cell.angle_gamma   90.00
#
_symmetry.space_group_name_H-M   'P 1'
#
loop_
_entity.id
_entity.type
_entity.pdbx_description
1 polymer ?
#
loop_
_entity_poly.entity_id
_entity_poly.type
_entity_poly.pdbx_seq_one_letter_code
_entity_poly.pdbx_strand_id
1 'polypeptide(L)'
;MKMYQYMRASALSVCVMAFMQTRAWADDNIADCELVVQKPIPLAETSPERDTETAAKPEQKQALIATFLPAYDFIYSVFDGEEGHIRDIDGQEIKALMCKRADIIPSMFDVKLIETGIPFYLSQDFDSATSALIAITKKDDKFVVDYVGTPLSSDDQDRLDFVMKNLNGAEHNSDNKGEDTP
;
A
#
# COMPACT_ATOMS: atom_id res chain seq x y z
N MET A 1 -10.68 58.60 64.47
CA MET A 1 -9.42 58.66 63.68
C MET A 1 -9.46 57.53 62.66
N LYS A 2 -9.50 57.90 61.36
CA LYS A 2 -9.17 57.18 60.11
C LYS A 2 -9.58 55.71 59.88
N MET A 3 -10.54 55.54 58.94
CA MET A 3 -10.55 54.52 57.89
C MET A 3 -9.23 54.49 57.10
N TYR A 4 -8.77 53.31 56.65
CA TYR A 4 -8.12 53.02 55.34
C TYR A 4 -8.02 51.48 55.22
N GLN A 5 -8.90 50.80 54.47
CA GLN A 5 -8.65 50.31 53.10
C GLN A 5 -7.28 49.62 52.92
N TYR A 6 -7.28 48.30 52.75
CA TYR A 6 -6.42 47.63 51.76
C TYR A 6 -7.16 46.42 51.19
N MET A 7 -7.69 46.62 49.98
CA MET A 7 -7.84 45.57 48.98
C MET A 7 -6.50 44.87 48.78
N ARG A 8 -6.47 43.54 48.78
CA ARG A 8 -5.48 42.81 47.99
C ARG A 8 -6.21 41.86 47.05
N ALA A 9 -5.99 42.14 45.79
CA ALA A 9 -6.54 41.49 44.63
C ALA A 9 -6.00 40.07 44.47
N SER A 10 -6.92 39.19 44.06
CA SER A 10 -6.81 38.28 42.93
C SER A 10 -5.42 37.71 42.58
N ALA A 11 -5.30 36.40 42.73
CA ALA A 11 -4.57 35.56 41.78
C ALA A 11 -5.31 34.22 41.65
N LEU A 12 -6.37 34.23 40.83
CA LEU A 12 -7.00 33.00 40.33
C LEU A 12 -5.99 32.38 39.35
N SER A 13 -5.19 31.43 39.82
CA SER A 13 -4.27 30.68 38.95
C SER A 13 -5.10 29.67 38.14
N VAL A 14 -5.54 30.09 36.96
CA VAL A 14 -6.10 29.19 35.95
C VAL A 14 -4.93 28.43 35.34
N CYS A 15 -4.70 27.22 35.83
CA CYS A 15 -3.75 26.28 35.24
C CYS A 15 -4.38 25.77 33.93
N VAL A 16 -4.14 26.50 32.84
CA VAL A 16 -4.44 26.03 31.48
C VAL A 16 -3.54 24.82 31.23
N MET A 17 -4.07 23.61 31.47
CA MET A 17 -3.47 22.40 30.93
C MET A 17 -3.61 22.48 29.41
N ALA A 18 -2.58 23.03 28.77
CA ALA A 18 -2.35 22.83 27.36
C ALA A 18 -2.23 21.32 27.16
N PHE A 19 -3.30 20.70 26.68
CA PHE A 19 -3.21 19.42 25.98
C PHE A 19 -2.26 19.66 24.82
N MET A 20 -0.97 19.42 25.04
CA MET A 20 -0.07 19.08 23.97
C MET A 20 -0.60 17.77 23.41
N GLN A 21 -1.47 17.88 22.41
CA GLN A 21 -1.74 16.81 21.49
C GLN A 21 -0.38 16.46 20.90
N THR A 22 0.26 15.44 21.46
CA THR A 22 1.25 14.67 20.72
C THR A 22 0.51 14.25 19.45
N ARG A 23 0.80 14.89 18.32
CA ARG A 23 0.40 14.33 17.03
C ARG A 23 1.02 12.94 17.04
N ALA A 24 0.19 11.92 17.17
CA ALA A 24 0.63 10.56 16.94
C ALA A 24 1.02 10.53 15.46
N TRP A 25 2.28 10.27 15.15
CA TRP A 25 2.75 10.00 13.79
C TRP A 25 2.31 8.58 13.41
N ALA A 26 1.01 8.32 13.50
CA ALA A 26 0.39 7.02 13.28
C ALA A 26 -0.64 7.06 12.13
N ASP A 27 -0.79 8.19 11.45
CA ASP A 27 -1.89 8.43 10.50
C ASP A 27 -1.48 8.55 9.01
N ASP A 28 -0.19 8.66 8.69
CA ASP A 28 0.21 8.87 7.31
C ASP A 28 0.66 7.53 6.68
N ASN A 29 -0.16 6.97 5.77
CA ASN A 29 0.25 6.29 4.51
C ASN A 29 -0.32 4.88 4.19
N ILE A 30 -1.06 4.19 5.07
CA ILE A 30 -1.66 2.87 4.73
C ILE A 30 -3.13 3.00 4.32
N ALA A 31 -3.82 4.05 4.77
CA ALA A 31 -5.26 4.23 4.57
C ALA A 31 -5.67 4.69 3.15
N ASP A 32 -4.71 5.10 2.32
CA ASP A 32 -4.96 5.54 0.94
C ASP A 32 -4.43 4.52 -0.06
N CYS A 33 -4.80 3.25 0.15
CA CYS A 33 -4.45 2.12 -0.70
C CYS A 33 -5.69 1.49 -1.33
N GLU A 34 -5.60 1.19 -2.62
CA GLU A 34 -6.63 0.54 -3.41
C GLU A 34 -6.09 -0.74 -4.06
N LEU A 35 -6.93 -1.79 -4.06
CA LEU A 35 -6.73 -3.01 -4.82
C LEU A 35 -7.31 -2.83 -6.21
N VAL A 36 -6.55 -3.24 -7.21
CA VAL A 36 -7.05 -3.32 -8.59
C VAL A 36 -7.51 -4.74 -8.85
N VAL A 37 -8.78 -4.91 -9.22
CA VAL A 37 -9.32 -6.16 -9.73
C VAL A 37 -9.93 -5.93 -11.11
N GLN A 38 -9.96 -6.96 -11.95
CA GLN A 38 -10.63 -6.90 -13.25
C GLN A 38 -11.98 -7.59 -13.15
N LYS A 39 -13.08 -6.83 -13.17
CA LYS A 39 -14.42 -7.39 -13.13
C LYS A 39 -15.01 -7.48 -14.54
N PRO A 40 -15.79 -8.52 -14.86
CA PRO A 40 -16.51 -8.56 -16.12
C PRO A 40 -17.58 -7.48 -16.16
N ILE A 41 -17.73 -6.82 -17.32
CA ILE A 41 -18.85 -5.94 -17.58
C ILE A 41 -20.06 -6.84 -17.84
N PRO A 42 -21.13 -6.79 -17.02
CA PRO A 42 -22.36 -7.46 -17.37
C PRO A 42 -22.91 -6.78 -18.63
N LEU A 43 -22.75 -7.42 -19.78
CA LEU A 43 -23.39 -7.00 -21.00
C LEU A 43 -24.88 -7.23 -20.79
N ALA A 44 -25.64 -6.15 -20.56
CA ALA A 44 -27.09 -6.21 -20.66
C ALA A 44 -27.41 -6.83 -22.03
N GLU A 45 -28.11 -7.95 -22.00
CA GLU A 45 -28.37 -8.84 -23.13
C GLU A 45 -28.68 -8.05 -24.41
N THR A 46 -27.68 -7.86 -25.26
CA THR A 46 -27.93 -7.38 -26.62
C THR A 46 -28.49 -8.56 -27.40
N SER A 47 -29.83 -8.58 -27.47
CA SER A 47 -30.72 -9.14 -28.50
C SER A 47 -30.22 -10.33 -29.35
N PRO A 48 -30.96 -11.44 -29.42
CA PRO A 48 -30.55 -12.62 -30.19
C PRO A 48 -30.85 -12.40 -31.68
N GLU A 49 -29.92 -11.86 -32.46
CA GLU A 49 -29.99 -11.92 -33.93
C GLU A 49 -28.60 -11.97 -34.57
N ARG A 50 -28.07 -13.18 -34.79
CA ARG A 50 -28.00 -13.78 -36.13
C ARG A 50 -27.24 -15.10 -36.16
N ASP A 51 -27.85 -16.04 -36.86
CA ASP A 51 -27.38 -17.36 -37.20
C ASP A 51 -25.99 -17.35 -37.84
N THR A 52 -25.08 -18.19 -37.36
CA THR A 52 -24.19 -18.97 -38.23
C THR A 52 -23.75 -20.24 -37.52
N GLU A 53 -24.09 -21.34 -38.16
CA GLU A 53 -23.74 -22.71 -37.85
C GLU A 53 -22.23 -22.91 -38.06
N THR A 54 -21.41 -22.57 -37.05
CA THR A 54 -20.02 -23.04 -36.94
C THR A 54 -19.62 -23.05 -35.48
N ALA A 55 -19.78 -24.21 -34.83
CA ALA A 55 -19.43 -24.41 -33.43
C ALA A 55 -17.91 -24.49 -33.24
N ALA A 56 -17.23 -23.35 -33.30
CA ALA A 56 -16.06 -23.12 -32.47
C ALA A 56 -16.59 -22.52 -31.15
N LYS A 57 -16.29 -23.13 -30.01
CA LYS A 57 -16.63 -22.56 -28.68
C LYS A 57 -16.19 -21.09 -28.68
N PRO A 58 -17.09 -20.11 -28.59
CA PRO A 58 -16.64 -18.75 -28.40
C PRO A 58 -16.13 -18.71 -26.97
N GLU A 59 -14.81 -18.64 -26.79
CA GLU A 59 -14.28 -17.95 -25.63
C GLU A 59 -14.88 -16.55 -25.70
N GLN A 60 -16.00 -16.36 -24.99
CA GLN A 60 -16.64 -15.06 -24.90
C GLN A 60 -15.59 -14.15 -24.28
N LYS A 61 -14.96 -13.32 -25.11
CA LYS A 61 -14.11 -12.22 -24.66
C LYS A 61 -15.02 -11.25 -23.92
N GLN A 62 -15.25 -11.53 -22.65
CA GLN A 62 -15.97 -10.64 -21.76
C GLN A 62 -15.12 -9.38 -21.64
N ALA A 63 -15.74 -8.22 -21.88
CA ALA A 63 -15.08 -6.95 -21.62
C ALA A 63 -14.80 -6.89 -20.11
N LEU A 64 -13.56 -6.61 -19.74
CA LEU A 64 -13.13 -6.45 -18.36
C LEU A 64 -12.96 -4.97 -18.04
N ILE A 65 -13.41 -4.56 -16.86
CA ILE A 65 -13.18 -3.22 -16.32
C ILE A 65 -12.28 -3.32 -15.10
N ALA A 66 -11.26 -2.46 -15.04
CA ALA A 66 -10.47 -2.28 -13.83
C ALA A 66 -11.35 -1.61 -12.76
N THR A 67 -11.47 -2.26 -11.61
CA THR A 67 -12.20 -1.76 -10.46
C THR A 67 -11.22 -1.56 -9.33
N PHE A 68 -11.29 -0.40 -8.70
CA PHE A 68 -10.47 -0.01 -7.55
C PHE A 68 -11.30 -0.21 -6.29
N LEU A 69 -10.78 -1.00 -5.35
CA LEU A 69 -11.45 -1.37 -4.11
C LEU A 69 -10.59 -0.99 -2.91
N PRO A 70 -11.15 -0.58 -1.76
CA PRO A 70 -10.36 -0.31 -0.56
C PRO A 70 -9.50 -1.52 -0.16
N ALA A 71 -8.24 -1.28 0.20
CA ALA A 71 -7.29 -2.36 0.51
C ALA A 71 -7.25 -2.80 1.97
N TYR A 72 -8.09 -2.24 2.85
CA TYR A 72 -8.02 -2.45 4.31
C TYR A 72 -8.01 -3.94 4.72
N ASP A 73 -8.94 -4.73 4.18
CA ASP A 73 -9.06 -6.15 4.53
C ASP A 73 -7.86 -6.95 4.03
N PHE A 74 -7.37 -6.63 2.83
CA PHE A 74 -6.15 -7.23 2.29
C PHE A 74 -4.94 -6.91 3.17
N ILE A 75 -4.73 -5.63 3.49
CA ILE A 75 -3.62 -5.20 4.35
C ILE A 75 -3.71 -5.89 5.70
N TYR A 76 -4.88 -5.91 6.34
CA TYR A 76 -5.07 -6.62 7.60
C TYR A 76 -4.66 -8.10 7.48
N SER A 77 -5.09 -8.79 6.41
CA SER A 77 -4.74 -10.20 6.18
C SER A 77 -3.24 -10.47 5.98
N VAL A 78 -2.45 -9.46 5.61
CA VAL A 78 -0.98 -9.58 5.50
C VAL A 78 -0.30 -9.46 6.87
N PHE A 79 -0.95 -8.81 7.83
CA PHE A 79 -0.37 -8.48 9.14
C PHE A 79 -1.05 -9.16 10.34
N ASP A 80 -2.11 -9.94 10.13
CA ASP A 80 -2.87 -10.62 11.19
C ASP A 80 -2.11 -11.77 11.88
N GLY A 81 -1.01 -12.23 11.28
CA GLY A 81 -0.17 -13.29 11.80
C GLY A 81 -0.58 -14.70 11.39
N GLU A 82 -1.65 -14.83 10.60
CA GLU A 82 -2.07 -16.10 10.01
C GLU A 82 -1.23 -16.43 8.77
N GLU A 83 -1.22 -17.72 8.38
CA GLU A 83 -0.51 -18.13 7.18
C GLU A 83 -1.31 -17.74 5.92
N GLY A 84 -0.71 -16.92 5.07
CA GLY A 84 -1.29 -16.49 3.79
C GLY A 84 -1.78 -15.05 3.81
N HIS A 85 -2.62 -14.70 2.84
CA HIS A 85 -3.29 -13.40 2.70
C HIS A 85 -4.44 -13.53 1.69
N ILE A 86 -5.33 -12.53 1.65
CA ILE A 86 -6.41 -12.47 0.65
C ILE A 86 -5.82 -12.34 -0.76
N ARG A 87 -6.17 -13.24 -1.68
CA ARG A 87 -5.65 -13.25 -3.07
C ARG A 87 -6.68 -12.82 -4.12
N ASP A 88 -7.96 -12.90 -3.78
CA ASP A 88 -9.07 -12.53 -4.64
C ASP A 88 -10.18 -11.82 -3.87
N ILE A 89 -10.95 -10.99 -4.57
CA ILE A 89 -12.15 -10.34 -4.08
C ILE A 89 -13.30 -10.75 -4.99
N ASP A 90 -14.34 -11.37 -4.43
CA ASP A 90 -15.48 -11.94 -5.18
C ASP A 90 -15.04 -12.92 -6.29
N GLY A 91 -14.01 -13.72 -6.04
CA GLY A 91 -13.45 -14.66 -7.03
C GLY A 91 -12.64 -14.00 -8.15
N GLN A 92 -12.34 -12.71 -8.04
CA GLN A 92 -11.45 -11.99 -8.97
C GLN A 92 -10.09 -11.75 -8.32
N GLU A 93 -9.04 -12.28 -8.93
CA GLU A 93 -7.66 -12.13 -8.46
C GLU A 93 -7.27 -10.64 -8.37
N ILE A 94 -6.59 -10.28 -7.28
CA ILE A 94 -5.99 -8.96 -7.09
C ILE A 94 -4.83 -8.80 -8.08
N LYS A 95 -4.91 -7.77 -8.92
CA LYS A 95 -3.93 -7.47 -9.96
C LYS A 95 -2.86 -6.49 -9.54
N ALA A 96 -3.15 -5.61 -8.58
CA ALA A 96 -2.21 -4.65 -8.04
C ALA A 96 -2.69 -4.11 -6.69
N LEU A 97 -1.76 -3.63 -5.89
CA LEU A 97 -1.98 -2.76 -4.75
C LEU A 97 -1.39 -1.38 -5.08
N MET A 98 -2.23 -0.35 -5.08
CA MET A 98 -1.84 1.03 -5.40
C MET A 98 -2.05 1.89 -4.17
N CYS A 99 -0.99 2.52 -3.67
CA CYS A 99 -1.06 3.38 -2.48
C CYS A 99 -0.62 4.79 -2.81
N LYS A 100 -1.43 5.76 -2.41
CA LYS A 100 -1.12 7.18 -2.52
C LYS A 100 -0.38 7.64 -1.27
N ARG A 101 0.83 8.18 -1.44
CA ARG A 101 1.72 8.59 -0.33
C ARG A 101 2.51 9.84 -0.67
N ALA A 102 2.73 10.69 0.32
CA ALA A 102 3.62 11.85 0.14
C ALA A 102 5.08 11.42 -0.05
N ASP A 103 5.55 10.47 0.76
CA ASP A 103 6.83 9.78 0.57
C ASP A 103 6.56 8.45 -0.15
N ILE A 104 7.04 8.37 -1.39
CA ILE A 104 6.86 7.21 -2.26
C ILE A 104 8.00 6.19 -2.12
N ILE A 105 9.05 6.47 -1.35
CA ILE A 105 10.09 5.49 -1.08
C ILE A 105 9.50 4.44 -0.13
N PRO A 106 9.47 3.15 -0.54
CA PRO A 106 8.98 2.09 0.33
C PRO A 106 9.76 2.06 1.65
N SER A 107 9.08 1.66 2.70
CA SER A 107 9.62 1.44 4.03
C SER A 107 9.71 -0.06 4.32
N MET A 108 10.34 -0.42 5.45
CA MET A 108 10.37 -1.80 5.92
C MET A 108 8.98 -2.37 6.25
N PHE A 109 7.99 -1.51 6.52
CA PHE A 109 6.61 -1.97 6.68
C PHE A 109 6.05 -2.53 5.36
N ASP A 110 6.39 -1.88 4.24
CA ASP A 110 5.89 -2.23 2.92
C ASP A 110 6.45 -3.59 2.42
N VAL A 111 7.56 -4.07 3.01
CA VAL A 111 8.19 -5.35 2.63
C VAL A 111 7.20 -6.51 2.67
N LYS A 112 6.41 -6.64 3.75
CA LYS A 112 5.42 -7.74 3.85
C LYS A 112 4.33 -7.65 2.79
N LEU A 113 3.93 -6.43 2.40
CA LEU A 113 2.97 -6.22 1.33
C LEU A 113 3.57 -6.61 -0.02
N ILE A 114 4.83 -6.25 -0.27
CA ILE A 114 5.53 -6.57 -1.52
C ILE A 114 5.81 -8.07 -1.63
N GLU A 115 6.15 -8.74 -0.52
CA GLU A 115 6.43 -10.18 -0.45
C GLU A 115 5.22 -11.05 -0.85
N THR A 116 3.99 -10.51 -0.79
CA THR A 116 2.80 -11.18 -1.33
C THR A 116 2.92 -11.50 -2.82
N GLY A 117 3.80 -10.78 -3.53
CA GLY A 117 4.01 -10.91 -4.98
C GLY A 117 2.99 -10.15 -5.82
N ILE A 118 2.00 -9.49 -5.20
CA ILE A 118 1.08 -8.59 -5.89
C ILE A 118 1.86 -7.33 -6.31
N PRO A 119 1.75 -6.88 -7.58
CA PRO A 119 2.35 -5.63 -8.03
C PRO A 119 2.03 -4.46 -7.11
N PHE A 120 3.07 -3.79 -6.58
CA PHE A 120 2.94 -2.73 -5.60
C PHE A 120 3.33 -1.39 -6.21
N TYR A 121 2.42 -0.42 -6.14
CA TYR A 121 2.60 0.91 -6.74
C TYR A 121 2.47 1.99 -5.67
N LEU A 122 3.43 2.91 -5.64
CA LEU A 122 3.41 4.09 -4.78
C LEU A 122 3.46 5.36 -5.65
N SER A 123 2.52 6.28 -5.46
CA SER A 123 2.52 7.58 -6.12
C SER A 123 2.06 8.68 -5.17
N GLN A 124 2.49 9.91 -5.40
CA GLN A 124 1.88 11.06 -4.72
C GLN A 124 0.49 11.38 -5.28
N ASP A 125 0.24 10.99 -6.53
CA ASP A 125 -1.00 11.26 -7.26
C ASP A 125 -1.03 10.42 -8.55
N PHE A 126 -1.95 9.45 -8.65
CA PHE A 126 -2.06 8.59 -9.84
C PHE A 126 -2.77 9.28 -11.01
N ASP A 127 -3.51 10.37 -10.76
CA ASP A 127 -4.21 11.12 -11.81
C ASP A 127 -3.30 12.17 -12.48
N SER A 128 -2.11 12.39 -11.95
CA SER A 128 -1.15 13.38 -12.45
C SER A 128 -0.03 12.74 -13.26
N ALA A 129 0.09 13.17 -14.51
CA ALA A 129 1.13 12.70 -15.44
C ALA A 129 2.56 13.12 -15.05
N THR A 130 2.71 14.06 -14.10
CA THR A 130 4.01 14.55 -13.63
C THR A 130 4.36 14.07 -12.22
N SER A 131 3.46 13.33 -11.58
CA SER A 131 3.69 12.79 -10.25
C SER A 131 4.76 11.70 -10.28
N ALA A 132 5.55 11.63 -9.22
CA ALA A 132 6.54 10.56 -9.09
C ALA A 132 5.84 9.23 -8.75
N LEU A 133 6.33 8.14 -9.32
CA LEU A 133 5.79 6.79 -9.21
C LEU A 133 6.93 5.79 -8.95
N ILE A 134 6.73 4.92 -7.96
CA ILE A 134 7.48 3.67 -7.79
C ILE A 134 6.56 2.51 -8.12
N ALA A 135 7.05 1.57 -8.92
CA ALA A 135 6.42 0.28 -9.17
C ALA A 135 7.38 -0.84 -8.78
N ILE A 136 6.93 -1.75 -7.91
CA ILE A 136 7.68 -2.93 -7.50
C ILE A 136 6.93 -4.16 -7.94
N THR A 137 7.60 -5.00 -8.73
CA THR A 137 7.01 -6.22 -9.30
C THR A 137 7.95 -7.40 -9.12
N LYS A 138 7.39 -8.61 -9.03
CA LYS A 138 8.18 -9.84 -9.00
C LYS A 138 8.40 -10.35 -10.43
N LYS A 139 9.66 -10.53 -10.83
CA LYS A 139 10.10 -11.10 -12.12
C LYS A 139 11.20 -12.13 -11.85
N ASP A 140 11.05 -13.35 -12.36
CA ASP A 140 12.03 -14.44 -12.21
C ASP A 140 12.50 -14.64 -10.75
N ASP A 141 11.52 -14.72 -9.83
CA ASP A 141 11.73 -14.85 -8.38
C ASP A 141 12.45 -13.69 -7.68
N LYS A 142 12.66 -12.56 -8.37
CA LYS A 142 13.25 -11.35 -7.80
C LYS A 142 12.28 -10.17 -7.88
N PHE A 143 12.36 -9.29 -6.89
CA PHE A 143 11.67 -8.01 -6.91
C PHE A 143 12.48 -6.99 -7.70
N VAL A 144 11.86 -6.39 -8.70
CA VAL A 144 12.43 -5.31 -9.49
C VAL A 144 11.67 -4.03 -9.20
N VAL A 145 12.38 -2.90 -9.26
CA VAL A 145 11.81 -1.56 -9.09
C VAL A 145 11.92 -0.78 -10.39
N ASP A 146 10.80 -0.16 -10.78
CA ASP A 146 10.74 0.86 -11.83
C ASP A 146 10.38 2.20 -11.16
N TYR A 147 11.16 3.24 -11.45
CA TYR A 147 10.94 4.59 -10.92
C TYR A 147 10.70 5.59 -12.05
N VAL A 148 9.67 6.42 -11.90
CA VAL A 148 9.38 7.55 -12.79
C VAL A 148 9.25 8.81 -11.93
N GLY A 149 9.97 9.87 -12.28
CA GLY A 149 9.93 11.12 -11.56
C GLY A 149 11.20 11.94 -11.73
N THR A 150 11.35 12.98 -10.92
CA THR A 150 12.62 13.71 -10.79
C THR A 150 13.68 12.79 -10.18
N PRO A 151 14.97 12.94 -10.51
CA PRO A 151 16.01 12.11 -9.89
C PRO A 151 15.92 12.10 -8.36
N LEU A 152 16.02 10.90 -7.76
CA LEU A 152 15.99 10.74 -6.32
C LEU A 152 17.20 11.43 -5.67
N SER A 153 17.00 11.89 -4.43
CA SER A 153 18.12 12.32 -3.59
C SER A 153 19.03 11.13 -3.26
N SER A 154 20.27 11.39 -2.80
CA SER A 154 21.15 10.31 -2.35
C SER A 154 20.50 9.48 -1.24
N ASP A 155 19.86 10.17 -0.29
CA ASP A 155 19.28 9.54 0.89
C ASP A 155 18.08 8.68 0.51
N ASP A 156 17.25 9.13 -0.44
CA ASP A 156 16.12 8.35 -0.94
C ASP A 156 16.56 7.16 -1.79
N GLN A 157 17.63 7.31 -2.58
CA GLN A 157 18.23 6.21 -3.31
C GLN A 157 18.78 5.15 -2.34
N ASP A 158 19.51 5.55 -1.30
CA ASP A 158 20.06 4.63 -0.29
C ASP A 158 18.94 3.88 0.45
N ARG A 159 17.84 4.57 0.78
CA ARG A 159 16.65 3.94 1.39
C ARG A 159 16.00 2.94 0.47
N LEU A 160 15.83 3.29 -0.80
CA LEU A 160 15.25 2.38 -1.80
C LEU A 160 16.12 1.14 -1.98
N ASP A 161 17.43 1.33 -2.14
CA ASP A 161 18.41 0.24 -2.30
C ASP A 161 18.42 -0.68 -1.07
N PHE A 162 18.29 -0.12 0.13
CA PHE A 162 18.18 -0.90 1.36
C PHE A 162 16.94 -1.81 1.36
N VAL A 163 15.77 -1.30 0.99
CA VAL A 163 14.55 -2.10 0.91
C VAL A 163 14.64 -3.16 -0.19
N MET A 164 15.12 -2.79 -1.38
CA MET A 164 15.26 -3.74 -2.48
C MET A 164 16.29 -4.84 -2.19
N LYS A 165 17.35 -4.52 -1.44
CA LYS A 165 18.30 -5.50 -0.93
C LYS A 165 17.65 -6.44 0.09
N ASN A 166 16.76 -5.95 0.96
CA ASN A 166 16.06 -6.81 1.89
C ASN A 166 15.12 -7.79 1.16
N LEU A 167 14.32 -7.27 0.23
CA LEU A 167 13.40 -8.06 -0.60
C LEU A 167 14.08 -9.16 -1.42
N ASN A 168 15.28 -8.88 -1.94
CA ASN A 168 16.03 -9.81 -2.79
C ASN A 168 17.16 -10.56 -2.07
N GLY A 169 17.46 -10.18 -0.82
CA GLY A 169 18.59 -10.68 -0.04
C GLY A 169 18.26 -11.91 0.80
N ALA A 170 16.99 -12.31 0.84
CA ALA A 170 16.60 -13.62 1.31
C ALA A 170 16.88 -14.66 0.21
N GLU A 171 18.16 -15.00 0.02
CA GLU A 171 18.44 -16.40 -0.27
C GLU A 171 17.82 -17.20 0.87
N HIS A 172 16.92 -18.12 0.55
CA HIS A 172 16.52 -19.18 1.47
C HIS A 172 17.80 -19.91 1.92
N ASN A 173 18.41 -19.46 3.02
CA ASN A 173 19.37 -20.24 3.78
C ASN A 173 18.59 -21.34 4.51
N SER A 174 18.05 -22.28 3.76
CA SER A 174 17.80 -23.64 4.23
C SER A 174 19.07 -24.48 4.03
N ASP A 175 20.21 -23.97 4.48
CA ASP A 175 21.41 -24.78 4.71
C ASP A 175 21.55 -25.02 6.22
N ASN A 176 20.82 -26.05 6.67
CA ASN A 176 21.30 -26.89 7.74
C ASN A 176 22.62 -27.54 7.28
N LYS A 177 23.76 -27.08 7.76
CA LYS A 177 24.87 -27.99 8.13
C LYS A 177 25.55 -27.47 9.37
N GLY A 178 25.45 -28.27 10.42
CA GLY A 178 26.04 -28.03 11.72
C GLY A 178 27.54 -27.78 11.62
N GLU A 179 27.99 -26.80 12.39
CA GLU A 179 29.38 -26.63 12.72
C GLU A 179 29.62 -27.34 14.06
N ASP A 180 30.02 -28.61 13.95
CA ASP A 180 30.66 -29.34 15.03
C ASP A 180 32.01 -28.69 15.35
N THR A 181 32.23 -28.56 16.64
CA THR A 181 33.39 -28.01 17.33
C THR A 181 34.65 -28.86 17.10
N PRO A 182 35.85 -28.27 17.19
CA PRO A 182 36.98 -28.90 17.85
C PRO A 182 37.25 -28.29 19.23
#